data_AF-A0A1H0XRG7-F1
#
_entry.id   AF-A0A1H0XRG7-F1
#
_cell.length_a   1.000
_cell.length_b   1.000
_cell.length_c   1.000
_cell.angle_alpha   90.00
_cell.angle_beta   90.00
_cell.angle_gamma   90.00
#
_symmetry.space_group_name_H-M   'P 1'
#
loop_
_entity.id
_entity.type
_entity.pdbx_description
1 polymer ?
#
loop_
_entity_poly.entity_id
_entity_poly.type
_entity_poly.pdbx_seq_one_letter_code
_entity_poly.pdbx_strand_id
1 'polypeptide(L)' 'MGDDCTYCGCDVTAHDPVYVEETDGDGSRLPAGRFCNYGCLAAHVEEAGLAAGTTCRVELD' A
#
# COMPACT_ATOMS: atom_id res chain seq x y z
N MET A 1 -7.52 -15.98 -2.64
CA MET A 1 -6.73 -14.77 -2.30
C MET A 1 -6.69 -14.73 -0.79
N GLY A 2 -5.49 -14.78 -0.20
CA GLY A 2 -5.34 -14.78 1.25
C GLY A 2 -5.57 -13.39 1.83
N ASP A 3 -5.97 -13.36 3.10
CA ASP A 3 -6.04 -12.16 3.91
C ASP A 3 -4.70 -11.87 4.60
N ASP A 4 -3.60 -12.37 4.04
CA ASP A 4 -2.26 -12.21 4.60
C ASP A 4 -1.72 -10.80 4.36
N CYS A 5 -1.16 -10.20 5.39
CA CYS A 5 -0.53 -8.89 5.33
C CYS A 5 0.64 -8.92 4.36
N THR A 6 0.66 -7.97 3.43
CA THR A 6 1.73 -7.79 2.44
C THR A 6 3.11 -7.62 3.10
N TYR A 7 3.18 -7.06 4.31
CA TYR A 7 4.44 -6.84 5.02
C TYR A 7 4.85 -8.01 5.92
N CYS A 8 4.01 -8.38 6.90
CA CYS A 8 4.41 -9.34 7.93
C CYS A 8 3.87 -10.77 7.72
N GLY A 9 2.99 -10.99 6.74
CA GLY A 9 2.38 -12.29 6.46
C GLY A 9 1.31 -12.75 7.47
N CYS A 10 1.00 -11.96 8.51
CA CYS A 10 -0.10 -12.27 9.43
C CYS A 10 -1.46 -12.09 8.76
N ASP A 11 -2.48 -12.81 9.24
CA ASP A 11 -3.87 -12.59 8.84
C ASP A 11 -4.35 -11.18 9.28
N VAL A 12 -4.71 -10.34 8.31
CA VAL A 12 -5.14 -8.96 8.57
C VAL A 12 -6.52 -8.87 9.22
N THR A 13 -7.35 -9.92 9.13
CA THR A 13 -8.70 -9.91 9.71
C THR A 13 -8.70 -9.96 11.24
N ALA A 14 -7.56 -10.32 11.84
CA ALA A 14 -7.34 -10.30 13.29
C ALA A 14 -6.99 -8.90 13.84
N HIS A 15 -6.96 -7.87 12.99
CA HIS A 15 -6.47 -6.52 13.31
C HIS A 15 -7.40 -5.41 12.78
N ASP A 16 -6.88 -4.19 12.62
CA ASP A 16 -7.55 -3.04 12.02
C ASP A 16 -6.97 -2.78 10.61
N PRO A 17 -7.39 -3.57 9.60
CA PRO A 17 -6.67 -3.64 8.34
C PRO A 17 -6.77 -2.36 7.51
N VAL A 18 -5.67 -2.05 6.81
CA VAL A 18 -5.61 -1.03 5.78
C VAL A 18 -5.48 -1.70 4.42
N TYR A 19 -6.40 -1.41 3.51
CA TYR A 19 -6.37 -1.88 2.12
C TYR A 19 -6.00 -0.74 1.19
N VAL A 20 -5.00 -0.98 0.34
CA VAL A 20 -4.53 -0.03 -0.67
C VAL A 20 -4.96 -0.54 -2.04
N GLU A 21 -5.59 0.34 -2.80
CA GLU A 21 -5.95 0.10 -4.20
C GLU A 21 -5.30 1.18 -5.06
N GLU A 22 -4.74 0.77 -6.19
CA GLU A 22 -4.21 1.66 -7.22
C GLU A 22 -5.18 1.75 -8.38
N THR A 23 -5.14 2.86 -9.11
CA THR A 23 -5.90 3.02 -10.35
C THR A 23 -4.99 2.69 -11.52
N ASP A 24 -5.41 1.79 -12.40
CA ASP A 24 -4.66 1.49 -13.62
C ASP A 24 -4.92 2.51 -14.74
N GLY A 25 -4.34 2.26 -15.92
CA GLY A 25 -4.47 3.16 -17.07
C GLY A 25 -5.89 3.23 -17.67
N ASP A 26 -6.79 2.31 -17.33
CA ASP A 26 -8.19 2.32 -17.79
C ASP A 26 -9.18 2.89 -16.75
N GLY A 27 -8.68 3.20 -15.56
CA GLY A 27 -9.46 3.75 -14.45
C GLY A 27 -9.98 2.69 -13.48
N SER A 28 -9.65 1.42 -13.68
CA SER A 28 -10.02 0.35 -12.77
C SER A 28 -9.20 0.39 -11.49
N ARG A 29 -9.85 0.10 -10.35
CA ARG A 29 -9.19 -0.01 -9.04
C ARG A 29 -8.69 -1.43 -8.85
N LEU A 30 -7.39 -1.57 -8.66
CA LEU A 30 -6.70 -2.84 -8.48
C LEU A 30 -6.14 -2.93 -7.05
N PRO A 31 -6.30 -4.06 -6.34
CA PRO A 31 -5.68 -4.26 -5.04
C PRO A 31 -4.14 -4.18 -5.15
N ALA A 32 -3.54 -3.23 -4.43
CA ALA A 32 -2.09 -3.00 -4.41
C ALA A 32 -1.45 -3.51 -3.12
N GLY A 33 -2.18 -3.54 -2.00
CA GLY A 33 -1.68 -4.09 -0.75
C GLY A 33 -2.74 -4.23 0.33
N ARG A 34 -2.48 -5.11 1.30
CA ARG A 34 -3.29 -5.27 2.51
C ARG A 34 -2.37 -5.33 3.73
N PHE A 35 -2.70 -4.58 4.77
CA PHE A 35 -1.81 -4.42 5.91
C PHE A 35 -2.57 -4.58 7.21
N CYS A 36 -1.96 -5.20 8.23
CA CYS A 36 -2.60 -5.39 9.54
C CYS A 36 -3.08 -4.08 10.17
N ASN A 37 -2.36 -2.99 9.91
CA ASN A 37 -2.66 -1.61 10.30
C ASN A 37 -1.66 -0.66 9.60
N TYR A 38 -1.74 0.64 9.91
CA TYR A 38 -0.81 1.66 9.41
C TYR A 38 0.67 1.39 9.70
N GLY A 39 1.00 0.67 10.78
CA GLY A 39 2.39 0.32 11.11
C GLY A 39 3.02 -0.61 10.06
N CYS A 40 2.28 -1.65 9.66
CA CYS A 40 2.74 -2.55 8.59
C CYS A 40 2.78 -1.86 7.23
N LEU A 41 1.84 -0.95 6.94
CA LEU A 41 1.88 -0.14 5.73
C LEU A 41 3.11 0.78 5.70
N ALA A 42 3.37 1.50 6.79
CA ALA A 42 4.52 2.41 6.89
C ALA A 42 5.84 1.67 6.72
N ALA A 43 6.02 0.55 7.42
CA ALA A 43 7.23 -0.25 7.31
C ALA A 43 7.45 -0.78 5.89
N HIS A 44 6.38 -1.21 5.21
CA HIS A 44 6.45 -1.61 3.81
C HIS A 44 6.86 -0.46 2.88
N VAL A 45 6.24 0.72 3.03
CA VAL A 45 6.56 1.91 2.24
C VAL A 45 8.01 2.34 2.43
N GLU A 46 8.51 2.29 3.65
CA GLU A 46 9.90 2.62 3.99
C GLU A 46 10.89 1.60 3.41
N GLU A 47 10.67 0.30 3.64
CA GLU A 47 11.57 -0.76 3.18
C GLU A 47 11.64 -0.85 1.65
N ALA A 48 10.50 -0.72 0.98
CA ALA A 48 10.42 -0.76 -0.48
C ALA A 48 10.72 0.60 -1.13
N GLY A 49 10.93 1.67 -0.35
CA GLY A 49 11.20 3.01 -0.86
C GLY A 49 10.06 3.58 -1.72
N LEU A 50 8.81 3.19 -1.46
CA LEU A 50 7.66 3.56 -2.31
C LEU A 50 7.33 5.06 -2.26
N ALA A 51 7.77 5.74 -1.20
CA ALA A 51 7.64 7.19 -1.07
C ALA A 51 8.80 7.98 -1.73
N ALA A 52 9.80 7.29 -2.31
CA ALA A 52 10.96 7.94 -2.90
C ALA A 52 10.55 8.73 -4.16
N GLY A 53 10.89 10.02 -4.19
CA GLY A 53 10.56 10.90 -5.31
C GLY A 53 9.06 11.20 -5.47
N THR A 54 8.22 10.81 -4.49
CA THR A 54 6.81 11.19 -4.50
C THR A 54 6.70 12.70 -4.42
N THR A 55 6.08 13.30 -5.45
CA THR A 55 5.70 14.70 -5.45
C THR A 55 4.27 14.82 -5.92
N CYS A 56 3.46 15.61 -5.21
CA CYS A 56 2.07 15.86 -5.60
C CYS A 56 1.95 16.83 -6.79
N ARG A 57 3.08 17.38 -7.28
CA ARG A 57 3.20 18.26 -8.46
C ARG A 57 4.68 18.45 -8.84
N VAL A 58 5.05 18.16 -10.09
CA VAL A 58 6.32 18.68 -10.66
C VAL A 58 5.98 19.97 -11.39
N GLU A 59 6.48 21.11 -10.93
CA GLU A 59 6.46 22.33 -11.72
C GLU A 59 7.53 22.18 -12.81
N LEU A 60 7.09 22.17 -14.07
CA LEU A 60 7.97 22.23 -15.22
C LEU A 60 8.02 23.70 -15.64
N ASP A 61 9.20 24.31 -15.55
CA ASP A 61 9.50 25.60 -16.18
C ASP A 61 9.44 25.51 -17.71
#